data_AF-A5HHU0-F1
#
_entry.id   AF-A5HHU0-F1
#
_cell.length_a   1.000
_cell.length_b   1.000
_cell.length_c   1.000
_cell.angle_alpha   90.00
_cell.angle_beta   90.00
_cell.angle_gamma   90.00
#
_symmetry.space_group_name_H-M   'P 1'
#
loop_
_entity.id
_entity.type
_entity.pdbx_description
1 polymer ?
#
loop_
_entity_poly.entity_id
_entity_poly.type
_entity_poly.pdbx_seq_one_letter_code
_entity_poly.pdbx_strand_id
1 'polypeptide(L)' 'HLNNNQLTALPEGAFSHLWNLEVLDLCCNKFTELPSDIDKLTKLKLLILHKNQLKSIPTTEPD' A
#
# COMPACT_ATOMS: atom_id res chain seq x y z
N HIS A 1 9.22 -4.65 4.02
CA HIS A 1 8.39 -4.73 5.24
C HIS A 1 8.38 -3.38 5.91
N LEU A 2 7.23 -2.71 5.99
CA LEU A 2 7.04 -1.40 6.65
C LEU A 2 6.04 -1.51 7.82
N ASN A 3 5.75 -2.73 8.27
CA ASN A 3 4.80 -2.99 9.33
C ASN A 3 5.26 -2.45 10.68
N ASN A 4 4.29 -2.21 11.56
CA ASN A 4 4.50 -1.75 12.94
C ASN A 4 5.22 -0.40 13.05
N ASN A 5 4.80 0.57 12.23
CA ASN A 5 5.28 1.94 12.31
C ASN A 5 4.12 2.91 12.64
N GLN A 6 4.39 4.21 12.58
CA GLN A 6 3.38 5.25 12.73
C GLN A 6 3.16 6.01 11.40
N LEU A 7 3.38 5.32 10.28
CA LEU A 7 3.26 5.94 8.95
C LEU A 7 1.81 6.29 8.66
N THR A 8 1.57 7.52 8.26
CA THR A 8 0.26 8.01 7.81
C THR A 8 0.19 8.10 6.29
N ALA A 9 1.34 8.30 5.64
CA ALA A 9 1.51 8.37 4.19
C ALA A 9 2.89 7.85 3.79
N LEU A 10 3.07 7.55 2.51
CA LEU A 10 4.37 7.29 1.90
C LEU A 10 4.68 8.41 0.90
N PRO A 11 5.96 8.73 0.65
CA PRO A 11 6.32 9.70 -0.37
C PRO A 11 5.83 9.25 -1.74
N GLU A 12 5.52 10.21 -2.60
CA GLU A 12 5.24 9.96 -4.00
C GLU A 12 6.39 9.18 -4.64
N GLY A 13 6.07 8.17 -5.45
CA GLY A 13 7.08 7.32 -6.06
C GLY A 13 7.78 6.33 -5.12
N ALA A 14 7.30 6.12 -3.89
CA ALA A 14 7.82 5.10 -2.97
C ALA A 14 7.90 3.69 -3.60
N PHE A 15 7.09 3.44 -4.61
CA PHE A 15 6.98 2.16 -5.31
C PHE A 15 7.50 2.15 -6.74
N SER A 16 7.99 3.29 -7.27
CA SER A 16 8.34 3.46 -8.69
C SER A 16 9.41 2.48 -9.21
N HIS A 17 10.25 1.93 -8.33
CA HIS A 17 11.29 0.97 -8.70
C HIS A 17 11.03 -0.45 -8.17
N LEU A 18 9.88 -0.68 -7.53
CA LEU A 18 9.52 -1.92 -6.88
C LEU A 18 8.57 -2.77 -7.74
N TRP A 19 8.73 -2.72 -9.06
CA TRP A 19 7.92 -3.42 -10.05
C TRP A 19 7.92 -4.97 -9.91
N ASN A 20 8.92 -5.53 -9.22
CA ASN A 20 8.98 -6.97 -8.92
C ASN A 20 8.47 -7.34 -7.52
N LEU A 21 7.99 -6.38 -6.73
CA LEU A 21 7.57 -6.67 -5.36
C LEU A 21 6.31 -7.55 -5.36
N GLU A 22 6.43 -8.76 -4.80
CA GLU A 22 5.30 -9.69 -4.71
C GLU A 22 4.50 -9.55 -3.41
N VAL A 23 5.16 -9.08 -2.35
CA VAL A 23 4.55 -8.96 -1.02
C VAL A 23 4.84 -7.57 -0.44
N LEU A 24 3.78 -6.85 -0.11
CA LEU A 24 3.85 -5.56 0.57
C LEU A 24 3.11 -5.65 1.91
N ASP A 25 3.86 -5.43 2.98
CA ASP A 25 3.33 -5.41 4.34
C ASP A 25 3.39 -4.00 4.92
N LEU A 26 2.20 -3.40 5.10
CA LEU A 26 1.96 -2.11 5.74
C LEU A 26 1.14 -2.26 7.04
N CYS A 27 1.05 -3.47 7.59
CA CYS A 27 0.30 -3.77 8.81
C CYS A 27 0.70 -2.84 9.99
N CYS A 28 -0.25 -2.57 10.89
CA CYS A 28 0.01 -1.79 12.12
C CYS A 28 0.63 -0.42 11.81
N ASN A 29 -0.05 0.38 10.98
CA ASN A 29 0.32 1.76 10.68
C ASN A 29 -0.89 2.68 10.91
N LYS A 30 -0.85 3.91 10.42
CA LYS A 30 -1.92 4.90 10.56
C LYS A 30 -2.42 5.40 9.20
N PHE A 31 -2.31 4.58 8.15
CA PHE A 31 -2.80 4.93 6.83
C PHE A 31 -4.32 5.12 6.84
N THR A 32 -4.80 6.25 6.34
CA THR A 32 -6.23 6.54 6.14
C THR A 32 -6.70 6.22 4.73
N GLU A 33 -5.76 6.15 3.80
CA GLU A 33 -5.93 5.81 2.38
C GLU A 33 -4.75 4.96 1.91
N LEU A 34 -4.91 4.26 0.78
CA LEU A 34 -3.79 3.59 0.15
C LEU A 34 -2.88 4.61 -0.54
N PRO A 35 -1.56 4.37 -0.59
CA PRO A 35 -0.67 5.21 -1.38
C PRO A 35 -1.12 5.19 -2.86
N SER A 36 -1.14 6.35 -3.50
CA SER A 36 -1.58 6.53 -4.89
C SER A 36 -0.86 5.62 -5.89
N ASP A 37 0.42 5.34 -5.63
CA ASP A 37 1.32 4.66 -6.54
C ASP A 37 1.37 3.13 -6.33
N ILE A 38 0.41 2.58 -5.57
CA ILE A 38 0.36 1.14 -5.28
C ILE A 38 0.06 0.29 -6.51
N ASP A 39 -0.58 0.91 -7.52
CA ASP A 39 -0.84 0.38 -8.86
C ASP A 39 0.44 0.07 -9.65
N LYS A 40 1.55 0.75 -9.36
CA LYS A 40 2.87 0.48 -9.97
C LYS A 40 3.44 -0.88 -9.58
N LEU A 41 2.95 -1.49 -8.50
CA LEU A 41 3.37 -2.81 -8.03
C LEU A 41 2.69 -3.92 -8.86
N THR A 42 3.01 -3.98 -10.15
CA THR A 42 2.33 -4.87 -11.12
C THR A 42 2.47 -6.37 -10.83
N LYS A 43 3.46 -6.77 -10.04
CA LYS A 43 3.66 -8.17 -9.61
C LYS A 43 3.17 -8.45 -8.19
N LEU A 44 2.48 -7.50 -7.54
CA LEU A 44 2.01 -7.67 -6.17
C LEU A 44 0.97 -8.79 -6.09
N LYS A 45 1.25 -9.80 -5.27
CA LYS A 45 0.36 -10.94 -5.00
C LYS A 45 -0.30 -10.84 -3.63
N LEU A 46 0.39 -10.20 -2.67
CA LEU A 46 -0.08 -10.08 -1.30
C LEU A 46 0.12 -8.67 -0.78
N LEU A 47 -0.97 -8.06 -0.33
CA LEU A 47 -0.99 -6.75 0.31
C LEU A 47 -1.59 -6.89 1.72
N ILE A 48 -0.79 -6.58 2.75
CA ILE A 48 -1.20 -6.69 4.15
C ILE A 48 -1.41 -5.29 4.72
N LEU A 49 -2.66 -4.97 5.10
CA LEU A 49 -3.07 -3.63 5.53
C LEU A 49 -3.76 -3.59 6.91
N HIS A 50 -3.91 -4.73 7.58
CA HIS A 50 -4.67 -4.79 8.83
C HIS A 50 -4.06 -3.88 9.91
N LYS A 51 -4.90 -3.41 10.84
CA LYS A 51 -4.52 -2.42 11.86
C LYS A 51 -4.00 -1.10 11.26
N ASN A 52 -4.70 -0.61 10.24
CA ASN A 52 -4.64 0.77 9.76
C ASN A 52 -5.98 1.49 10.01
N GLN A 53 -6.10 2.73 9.54
CA GLN A 53 -7.31 3.56 9.66
C GLN A 53 -8.00 3.76 8.30
N LEU A 54 -7.83 2.80 7.39
CA LEU A 54 -8.37 2.84 6.03
C LEU A 54 -9.90 2.91 6.08
N LYS A 55 -10.48 3.96 5.51
CA LYS A 55 -11.94 4.15 5.45
C LYS A 55 -12.57 3.40 4.28
N SER A 56 -11.83 3.28 3.20
CA SER A 56 -12.20 2.54 2.00
C SER A 56 -10.97 1.85 1.44
N ILE A 57 -11.23 0.77 0.72
CA ILE A 57 -10.27 0.13 -0.17
C ILE A 57 -10.66 0.63 -1.57
N PRO A 58 -9.74 1.12 -2.40
CA PRO A 58 -10.08 1.48 -3.77
C PRO A 58 -10.64 0.24 -4.45
N THR A 59 -11.84 0.37 -5.00
CA THR A 59 -12.40 -0.60 -5.92
C THR A 59 -11.72 -0.39 -7.25
N THR A 60 -11.22 -1.46 -7.86
CA THR A 60 -10.86 -1.44 -9.28
C THR A 60 -12.16 -1.28 -10.06
N GLU A 61 -12.60 -0.05 -10.34
CA GLU A 61 -13.55 0.17 -11.43
C GLU A 61 -12.77 -0.04 -12.73
N PRO A 62 -13.17 -1.01 -13.57
CA PRO A 62 -12.71 -1.01 -14.95
C PRO A 62 -13.44 0.13 -15.66
N ASP A 63 -12.70 1.15 -16.09
CA ASP A 63 -13.12 2.00 -17.21
C ASP A 63 -13.24 1.15 -18.49
#